data_AF-A0A0D6LQ70-F1
#
_entry.id   AF-A0A0D6LQ70-F1
#
_cell.length_a   1.000
_cell.length_b   1.000
_cell.length_c   1.000
_cell.angle_alpha   90.00
_cell.angle_beta   90.00
_cell.angle_gamma   90.00
#
_symmetry.space_group_name_H-M   'P 1'
#
loop_
_entity.id
_entity.type
_entity.pdbx_description
1 polymer ?
#
loop_
_entity_poly.entity_id
_entity_poly.type
_entity_poly.pdbx_seq_one_letter_code
_entity_poly.pdbx_strand_id
1 'polypeptide(L)'
;MSDTVEKGRLSNKSEKGETETHSTDLLLENNAPAEHVVDEWLASGDVAKLEQLVLDGRGHLLKEKTAVNAASKEFLRGLTVYQSKIDAIHKAVEDGDVRRVKSLIDRQQLALARDSYGMTPLHKALLHGQTNTVRHLLAKYPQCVNATDHFHA
;
A
#
# COMPACT_ATOMS: atom_id res chain seq x y z
N MET A 1 -17.26 -54.26 -45.77
CA MET A 1 -16.73 -52.94 -45.37
C MET A 1 -16.60 -53.02 -43.86
N SER A 2 -15.60 -53.78 -43.43
CA SER A 2 -14.32 -53.26 -42.90
C SER A 2 -14.51 -52.91 -41.42
N ASP A 3 -14.21 -53.84 -40.52
CA ASP A 3 -12.86 -54.06 -39.95
C ASP A 3 -12.48 -52.88 -39.04
N THR A 4 -12.36 -53.06 -37.72
CA THR A 4 -11.08 -53.32 -36.99
C THR A 4 -11.06 -52.31 -35.83
N VAL A 5 -10.65 -52.51 -34.58
CA VAL A 5 -9.97 -53.56 -33.77
C VAL A 5 -10.12 -53.07 -32.31
N GLU A 6 -10.63 -53.89 -31.39
CA GLU A 6 -9.86 -54.68 -30.40
C GLU A 6 -9.08 -53.91 -29.30
N LYS A 7 -9.63 -54.04 -28.07
CA LYS A 7 -9.02 -54.32 -26.76
C LYS A 7 -7.54 -53.98 -26.46
N GLY A 8 -7.34 -53.44 -25.26
CA GLY A 8 -6.17 -53.66 -24.38
C GLY A 8 -6.28 -52.73 -23.15
N ARG A 9 -6.72 -53.15 -21.96
CA ARG A 9 -6.08 -53.97 -20.89
C ARG A 9 -4.82 -53.34 -20.28
N LEU A 10 -4.79 -53.40 -18.93
CA LEU A 10 -3.68 -53.27 -17.96
C LEU A 10 -3.50 -51.85 -17.43
N SER A 11 -3.89 -51.50 -16.20
CA SER A 11 -3.47 -51.97 -14.85
C SER A 11 -2.08 -51.45 -14.44
N ASN A 12 -2.00 -51.03 -13.18
CA ASN A 12 -0.85 -50.63 -12.35
C ASN A 12 -0.68 -49.10 -12.21
N LYS A 13 -0.33 -48.52 -11.06
CA LYS A 13 -0.04 -49.03 -9.70
C LYS A 13 0.00 -47.78 -8.79
N SER A 14 -0.25 -48.00 -7.51
CA SER A 14 -0.09 -47.04 -6.42
C SER A 14 1.26 -46.34 -6.37
N GLU A 15 1.24 -45.03 -6.13
CA GLU A 15 2.23 -44.27 -5.34
C GLU A 15 1.40 -43.31 -4.47
N LYS A 16 1.27 -43.55 -3.16
CA LYS A 16 2.10 -42.92 -2.10
C LYS A 16 2.31 -41.45 -2.45
N GLY A 17 1.55 -40.51 -1.90
CA GLY A 17 1.45 -40.28 -0.48
C GLY A 17 2.36 -39.10 -0.18
N GLU A 18 1.83 -37.88 -0.31
CA GLU A 18 2.48 -36.68 0.17
C GLU A 18 1.40 -35.75 0.71
N THR A 19 1.56 -35.48 1.99
CA THR A 19 0.84 -34.49 2.77
C THR A 19 1.06 -33.12 2.14
N GLU A 20 0.11 -32.63 1.36
CA GLU A 20 0.04 -31.20 1.09
C GLU A 20 -0.57 -30.51 2.31
N THR A 21 0.28 -30.40 3.34
CA THR A 21 0.28 -29.26 4.23
C THR A 21 0.48 -28.02 3.36
N HIS A 22 -0.60 -27.44 2.87
CA HIS A 22 -0.62 -26.02 2.57
C HIS A 22 -1.69 -25.40 3.45
N SER A 23 -1.27 -25.27 4.71
CA SER A 23 -1.59 -24.14 5.57
C SER A 23 -1.96 -22.94 4.70
N THR A 24 -3.26 -22.69 4.57
CA THR A 24 -3.82 -21.43 4.09
C THR A 24 -3.62 -20.35 5.16
N ASP A 25 -2.37 -20.25 5.60
CA ASP A 25 -1.87 -19.40 6.66
C ASP A 25 -0.75 -18.56 6.07
N LEU A 26 -1.10 -17.79 5.04
CA LEU A 26 -0.33 -16.65 4.55
C LEU A 26 -1.28 -15.47 4.30
N LEU A 27 -2.22 -15.27 5.23
CA LEU A 27 -3.09 -14.08 5.30
C LEU A 27 -2.41 -12.88 5.99
N LEU A 28 -1.09 -12.88 6.21
CA LEU A 28 -0.37 -11.79 6.87
C LEU A 28 1.05 -11.60 6.33
N GLU A 29 1.21 -11.30 5.04
CA GLU A 29 2.38 -10.52 4.59
C GLU A 29 2.01 -9.04 4.50
N ASN A 30 1.47 -8.52 5.60
CA ASN A 30 1.34 -7.09 5.89
C ASN A 30 2.34 -6.70 7.00
N ASN A 31 3.53 -7.31 6.98
CA ASN A 31 4.58 -6.96 7.92
C ASN A 31 5.16 -5.59 7.55
N ALA A 32 5.05 -4.64 8.47
CA ALA A 32 5.83 -3.43 8.39
C ALA A 32 7.31 -3.80 8.16
N PRO A 33 8.02 -3.14 7.23
CA PRO A 33 9.43 -3.43 7.01
C PRO A 33 10.12 -3.19 8.35
N ALA A 34 10.84 -4.21 8.82
CA ALA A 34 11.56 -4.12 10.08
C ALA A 34 12.51 -2.92 10.07
N GLU A 35 12.79 -2.32 11.23
CA GLU A 35 13.59 -1.10 11.32
C GLU A 35 14.94 -1.20 10.60
N HIS A 36 15.56 -2.39 10.61
CA HIS A 36 16.83 -2.65 9.92
C HIS A 36 16.72 -2.46 8.39
N VAL A 37 15.56 -2.79 7.80
CA VAL A 37 15.30 -2.63 6.37
C VAL A 37 15.24 -1.15 6.01
N VAL A 38 14.66 -0.33 6.90
CA VAL A 38 14.62 1.13 6.73
C VAL A 38 16.03 1.72 6.78
N ASP A 39 16.90 1.23 7.68
CA ASP A 39 18.30 1.66 7.75
C ASP A 39 19.06 1.29 6.48
N GLU A 40 18.81 0.11 5.93
CA GLU A 40 19.38 -0.32 4.66
C GLU A 40 18.96 0.61 3.52
N TRP A 41 17.68 0.99 3.43
CA TRP A 41 17.20 1.94 2.41
C TRP A 41 17.79 3.33 2.59
N LEU A 42 18.00 3.78 3.83
CA LEU A 42 18.66 5.04 4.12
C LEU A 42 20.14 5.02 3.71
N ALA A 43 20.81 3.88 3.90
CA ALA A 43 22.20 3.66 3.48
C ALA A 43 22.33 3.57 1.95
N SER A 44 21.45 2.82 1.29
CA SER A 44 21.47 2.63 -0.17
C SER A 44 20.98 3.85 -0.95
N GLY A 45 20.17 4.73 -0.34
CA GLY A 45 19.62 5.89 -1.02
C GLY A 45 18.28 5.62 -1.72
N ASP A 46 17.54 4.61 -1.29
CA ASP A 46 16.33 4.11 -1.97
C ASP A 46 15.11 5.01 -1.68
N VAL A 47 15.13 6.24 -2.20
CA VAL A 47 14.11 7.27 -1.93
C VAL A 47 12.70 6.80 -2.28
N ALA A 48 12.54 5.98 -3.32
CA ALA A 48 11.22 5.45 -3.71
C ALA A 48 10.58 4.61 -2.60
N LYS A 49 11.35 3.74 -1.94
CA LYS A 49 10.85 2.92 -0.83
C LYS A 49 10.61 3.76 0.42
N LEU A 50 11.47 4.73 0.69
CA LEU A 50 11.28 5.70 1.76
C LEU A 50 10.00 6.53 1.54
N GLU A 51 9.74 6.96 0.31
CA GLU A 51 8.51 7.66 -0.07
C GLU A 51 7.27 6.79 0.13
N GLN A 52 7.31 5.52 -0.32
CA GLN A 52 6.22 4.57 -0.04
C GLN A 52 5.98 4.39 1.47
N LEU A 53 7.04 4.29 2.27
CA LEU A 53 6.93 4.17 3.72
C LEU A 53 6.19 5.37 4.34
N VAL A 54 6.45 6.59 3.86
CA VAL A 54 5.74 7.80 4.30
C VAL A 54 4.29 7.80 3.81
N LEU A 55 4.06 7.40 2.57
CA LEU A 55 2.71 7.26 2.00
C LEU A 55 1.89 6.21 2.73
N ASP A 56 2.51 5.21 3.34
CA ASP A 56 1.82 4.23 4.17
C ASP A 56 1.51 4.74 5.60
N GLY A 57 1.75 6.03 5.89
CA GLY A 57 1.51 6.62 7.21
C GLY A 57 2.62 6.33 8.23
N ARG A 58 3.68 5.63 7.81
CA ARG A 58 4.81 5.22 8.67
C ARG A 58 5.96 6.23 8.67
N GLY A 59 5.68 7.48 8.31
CA GLY A 59 6.67 8.56 8.30
C GLY A 59 7.32 8.84 9.67
N HIS A 60 6.68 8.41 10.78
CA HIS A 60 7.25 8.51 12.12
C HIS A 60 8.55 7.70 12.28
N LEU A 61 8.67 6.53 11.61
CA LEU A 61 9.88 5.69 11.64
C LEU A 61 11.11 6.36 11.02
N LEU A 62 10.89 7.34 10.14
CA LEU A 62 11.97 8.07 9.46
C LEU A 62 12.39 9.34 10.19
N LYS A 63 11.55 9.84 11.11
CA LYS A 63 11.77 11.12 11.78
C LYS A 63 12.93 11.07 12.78
N GLU A 64 13.18 9.90 13.36
CA GLU A 64 14.25 9.68 14.34
C GLU A 64 15.54 9.12 13.71
N LYS A 65 15.46 8.66 12.46
CA LYS A 65 16.57 8.04 11.76
C LYS A 65 17.41 9.08 11.02
N THR A 66 18.72 8.82 10.95
CA THR A 66 19.66 9.68 10.23
C THR A 66 20.23 8.92 9.03
N ALA A 67 20.32 9.61 7.90
CA ALA A 67 20.87 9.03 6.68
C ALA A 67 22.31 9.48 6.44
N VAL A 68 23.14 8.55 5.98
CA VAL A 68 24.50 8.84 5.50
C VAL A 68 24.47 9.27 4.02
N ASN A 69 23.54 8.71 3.24
CA ASN A 69 23.40 9.03 1.83
C ASN A 69 22.82 10.44 1.62
N ALA A 70 23.38 11.20 0.67
CA ALA A 70 22.95 12.55 0.35
C ALA A 70 21.49 12.61 -0.14
N ALA A 71 21.03 11.64 -0.94
CA ALA A 71 19.67 11.58 -1.46
C ALA A 71 18.65 11.34 -0.33
N SER A 72 18.93 10.36 0.54
CA SER A 72 18.12 10.08 1.72
C SER A 72 18.09 11.27 2.69
N LYS A 73 19.23 11.96 2.89
CA LYS A 73 19.31 13.14 3.76
C LYS A 73 18.46 14.30 3.25
N GLU A 74 18.46 14.53 1.93
CA GLU A 74 17.60 15.53 1.30
C GLU A 74 16.12 15.15 1.43
N PHE A 75 15.78 13.87 1.25
CA PHE A 75 14.43 13.37 1.47
C PHE A 75 13.97 13.56 2.92
N LEU A 76 14.81 13.22 3.91
CA LEU A 76 14.52 13.43 5.34
C LEU A 76 14.33 14.91 5.68
N ARG A 77 15.05 15.82 5.02
CA ARG A 77 14.84 17.26 5.17
C ARG A 77 13.48 17.71 4.64
N GLY A 78 13.04 17.14 3.52
CA GLY A 78 11.72 17.38 2.92
C GLY A 78 10.57 16.62 3.59
N LEU A 79 10.87 15.63 4.44
CA LEU A 79 9.91 14.72 5.04
C LEU A 79 8.83 15.45 5.85
N THR A 80 9.21 16.44 6.65
CA THR A 80 8.25 17.20 7.47
C THR A 80 7.23 17.94 6.59
N VAL A 81 7.70 18.56 5.50
CA VAL A 81 6.82 19.24 4.55
C VAL A 81 5.90 18.24 3.86
N TYR A 82 6.43 17.07 3.51
CA TYR A 82 5.67 15.99 2.88
C TYR A 82 4.57 15.45 3.81
N GLN A 83 4.89 15.20 5.08
CA GLN A 83 3.91 14.78 6.10
C GLN A 83 2.84 15.85 6.33
N SER A 84 3.22 17.12 6.51
CA SER A 84 2.26 18.22 6.67
C SER A 84 1.34 18.37 5.46
N LYS A 85 1.82 18.06 4.26
CA LYS A 85 0.99 18.05 3.05
C LYS A 85 -0.03 16.92 3.08
N ILE A 86 0.36 15.70 3.48
CA ILE A 86 -0.55 14.57 3.66
C ILE A 86 -1.63 14.91 4.70
N ASP A 87 -1.24 15.49 5.84
CA ASP A 87 -2.19 15.91 6.87
C ASP A 87 -3.15 16.98 6.35
N ALA A 88 -2.64 17.95 5.58
CA ALA A 88 -3.46 18.99 4.97
C ALA A 88 -4.47 18.41 3.96
N ILE A 89 -4.11 17.36 3.21
CA ILE A 89 -5.03 16.63 2.32
C ILE A 89 -6.13 15.99 3.15
N HIS A 90 -5.78 15.23 4.20
CA HIS A 90 -6.75 14.58 5.07
C HIS A 90 -7.68 15.58 5.76
N LYS A 91 -7.17 16.75 6.14
CA LYS A 91 -8.01 17.81 6.71
C LYS A 91 -8.94 18.44 5.69
N ALA A 92 -8.46 18.75 4.49
CA ALA A 92 -9.30 19.26 3.40
C ALA A 92 -10.41 18.27 3.01
N VAL A 93 -10.11 16.97 3.07
CA VAL A 93 -11.09 15.92 2.82
C VAL A 93 -12.15 15.84 3.91
N GLU A 94 -11.74 15.87 5.17
CA GLU A 94 -12.64 15.92 6.33
C GLU A 94 -13.61 17.11 6.25
N ASP A 95 -13.09 18.27 5.88
CA ASP A 95 -13.86 19.51 5.74
C ASP A 95 -14.73 19.52 4.46
N GLY A 96 -14.54 18.56 3.54
CA GLY A 96 -15.27 18.48 2.28
C GLY A 96 -14.84 19.50 1.22
N ASP A 97 -13.70 20.16 1.41
CA ASP A 97 -13.20 21.19 0.49
C ASP A 97 -12.51 20.56 -0.73
N VAL A 98 -13.33 20.22 -1.73
CA VAL A 98 -12.87 19.66 -3.00
C VAL A 98 -11.86 20.56 -3.71
N ARG A 99 -11.92 21.89 -3.55
CA ARG A 99 -10.98 22.81 -4.21
C ARG A 99 -9.60 22.69 -3.58
N ARG A 100 -9.52 22.66 -2.24
CA ARG A 100 -8.27 22.40 -1.52
C ARG A 100 -7.71 21.02 -1.84
N VAL A 101 -8.55 19.98 -1.85
CA VAL A 101 -8.12 18.61 -2.22
C VAL A 101 -7.50 18.59 -3.62
N LYS A 102 -8.12 19.26 -4.61
CA LYS A 102 -7.57 19.38 -5.96
C LYS A 102 -6.23 20.10 -6.02
N SER A 103 -6.06 21.15 -5.22
CA SER A 103 -4.82 21.93 -5.18
C SER A 103 -3.69 21.21 -4.45
N LEU A 104 -4.02 20.41 -3.45
CA LEU A 104 -3.03 19.71 -2.61
C LEU A 104 -2.58 18.38 -3.25
N ILE A 105 -3.49 17.64 -3.90
CA ILE A 105 -3.17 16.41 -4.60
C ILE A 105 -2.66 16.74 -6.02
N ASP A 106 -1.36 17.05 -6.08
CA ASP A 106 -0.61 17.22 -7.33
C ASP A 106 -0.10 15.89 -7.89
N ARG A 107 0.17 14.92 -7.01
CA ARG A 107 0.64 13.57 -7.36
C ARG A 107 -0.39 12.52 -7.04
N GLN A 108 -0.50 11.51 -7.91
CA GLN A 108 -1.40 10.39 -7.72
C GLN A 108 -1.11 9.59 -6.44
N GLN A 109 0.17 9.50 -6.03
CA GLN A 109 0.53 8.81 -4.79
C GLN A 109 -0.09 9.46 -3.55
N LEU A 110 -0.24 10.79 -3.54
CA LEU A 110 -0.83 11.51 -2.40
C LEU A 110 -2.32 11.23 -2.20
N ALA A 111 -3.02 10.75 -3.24
CA ALA A 111 -4.41 10.29 -3.11
C ALA A 111 -4.53 8.95 -2.37
N LEU A 112 -3.44 8.19 -2.28
CA LEU A 112 -3.31 6.94 -1.55
C LEU A 112 -2.56 7.09 -0.24
N ALA A 113 -2.01 8.28 0.04
CA ALA A 113 -1.26 8.54 1.25
C ALA A 113 -2.14 8.29 2.46
N ARG A 114 -1.59 7.64 3.48
CA ARG A 114 -2.30 7.30 4.70
C ARG A 114 -1.96 8.31 5.79
N ASP A 115 -2.93 8.60 6.64
CA ASP A 115 -2.71 9.38 7.85
C ASP A 115 -2.06 8.54 8.96
N SER A 116 -1.86 9.16 10.13
CA SER A 116 -1.32 8.49 11.32
C SER A 116 -2.16 7.32 11.83
N TYR A 117 -3.42 7.21 11.39
CA TYR A 117 -4.33 6.12 11.73
C TYR A 117 -4.36 5.03 10.64
N GLY A 118 -3.51 5.13 9.61
CA GLY A 118 -3.49 4.19 8.49
C GLY A 118 -4.69 4.35 7.54
N MET A 119 -5.46 5.42 7.67
CA MET A 119 -6.62 5.70 6.81
C MET A 119 -6.21 6.48 5.57
N THR A 120 -6.83 6.17 4.43
CA THR A 120 -6.65 6.93 3.20
C THR A 120 -7.59 8.14 3.17
N PRO A 121 -7.35 9.12 2.28
CA PRO A 121 -8.27 10.20 1.98
C PRO A 121 -9.69 9.68 1.70
N LEU A 122 -9.81 8.55 1.01
CA LEU A 122 -11.12 7.99 0.70
C LEU A 122 -11.84 7.48 1.96
N HIS A 123 -11.16 6.78 2.86
CA HIS A 123 -11.74 6.34 4.14
C HIS A 123 -12.26 7.52 4.95
N LYS A 124 -11.47 8.60 5.03
CA LYS A 124 -11.86 9.81 5.76
C LYS A 124 -13.04 10.53 5.09
N ALA A 125 -13.05 10.61 3.76
CA ALA A 125 -14.17 11.19 3.03
C ALA A 125 -15.48 10.43 3.28
N LEU A 126 -15.43 9.09 3.35
CA LEU A 126 -16.58 8.24 3.64
C LEU A 126 -17.04 8.39 5.10
N LEU A 127 -16.11 8.38 6.04
CA LEU A 127 -16.39 8.54 7.48
C LEU A 127 -17.12 9.86 7.78
N HIS A 128 -16.73 10.94 7.11
CA HIS A 128 -17.33 12.26 7.27
C HIS A 128 -18.51 12.54 6.31
N GLY A 129 -18.91 11.57 5.48
CA GLY A 129 -20.05 11.73 4.56
C GLY A 129 -19.81 12.70 3.40
N GLN A 130 -18.55 12.94 3.02
CA GLN A 130 -18.14 13.95 2.04
C GLN A 130 -18.28 13.45 0.60
N THR A 131 -19.52 13.24 0.16
CA THR A 131 -19.88 12.63 -1.14
C THR A 131 -19.23 13.32 -2.34
N ASN A 132 -19.08 14.65 -2.31
CA ASN A 132 -18.45 15.41 -3.40
C ASN A 132 -16.95 15.09 -3.52
N THR A 133 -16.27 15.00 -2.38
CA THR A 133 -14.85 14.62 -2.30
C THR A 133 -14.65 13.17 -2.71
N VAL A 134 -15.51 12.26 -2.24
CA VAL A 134 -15.51 10.84 -2.66
C VAL A 134 -15.64 10.74 -4.17
N ARG A 135 -16.66 11.37 -4.77
CA ARG A 135 -16.87 11.36 -6.22
C ARG A 135 -15.65 11.88 -6.97
N HIS A 136 -15.02 12.94 -6.46
CA HIS A 136 -13.83 13.50 -7.09
C HIS A 136 -12.63 12.54 -7.02
N LEU A 137 -12.36 11.95 -5.85
CA LEU A 137 -11.28 10.99 -5.64
C LEU A 137 -11.50 9.74 -6.51
N LEU A 138 -12.70 9.17 -6.53
CA LEU A 138 -13.03 8.01 -7.34
C LEU A 138 -12.93 8.27 -8.85
N ALA A 139 -13.36 9.45 -9.31
CA ALA A 139 -13.28 9.81 -10.72
C ALA A 139 -11.84 10.00 -11.20
N LYS A 140 -10.95 10.49 -10.32
CA LYS A 140 -9.56 10.81 -10.69
C LYS A 140 -8.58 9.67 -10.37
N TYR A 141 -8.88 8.88 -9.35
CA TYR A 141 -8.01 7.88 -8.77
C TYR A 141 -8.80 6.60 -8.45
N PRO A 142 -9.16 5.80 -9.45
CA PRO A 142 -9.95 4.59 -9.24
C PRO A 142 -9.24 3.54 -8.37
N GLN A 143 -7.90 3.58 -8.31
CA GLN A 143 -7.10 2.69 -7.48
C GLN A 143 -7.26 2.95 -5.97
N CYS A 144 -7.81 4.11 -5.57
CA CYS A 144 -8.12 4.40 -4.17
C CYS A 144 -9.24 3.49 -3.63
N VAL A 145 -10.06 2.90 -4.49
CA VAL A 145 -11.16 1.98 -4.10
C VAL A 145 -10.63 0.71 -3.46
N ASN A 146 -9.50 0.20 -3.96
CA ASN A 146 -8.91 -1.07 -3.48
C ASN A 146 -7.85 -0.83 -2.40
N ALA A 147 -7.63 0.42 -1.98
CA ALA A 147 -6.68 0.71 -0.94
C ALA A 147 -7.27 0.20 0.39
N THR A 148 -6.72 -0.90 0.90
CA THR A 148 -7.13 -1.49 2.18
C THR A 148 -6.73 -0.58 3.34
N ASP A 149 -7.63 -0.43 4.30
CA ASP A 149 -7.31 0.19 5.59
C ASP A 149 -6.32 -0.71 6.35
N HIS A 150 -5.19 -0.15 6.76
CA HIS A 150 -4.35 -0.82 7.76
C HIS A 150 -4.87 -0.38 9.12
N PHE A 151 -5.99 -0.99 9.56
CA PHE A 151 -6.43 -0.87 10.93
C PHE A 151 -5.48 -1.70 11.81
N HIS A 152 -4.53 -1.04 12.47
CA HIS A 152 -3.82 -1.66 13.59
C HIS A 152 -4.75 -1.59 14.81
N ALA A 153 -5.45 -2.70 15.06
CA ALA A 153 -6.11 -2.96 16.34
C ALA A 153 -5.10 -3.48 17.38
#